data_AF-A0A143G8M4-F1
#
_entry.id   AF-A0A143G8M4-F1
#
_cell.length_a   1.000
_cell.length_b   1.000
_cell.length_c   1.000
_cell.angle_alpha   90.00
_cell.angle_beta   90.00
_cell.angle_gamma   90.00
#
_symmetry.space_group_name_H-M   'P 1'
#
loop_
_entity.id
_entity.type
_entity.pdbx_description
1 polymer ?
#
loop_
_entity_poly.entity_id
_entity_poly.type
_entity_poly.pdbx_seq_one_letter_code
_entity_poly.pdbx_strand_id
1 'polypeptide(L)'
;MGNSVGLPAEHSGPSVYFTAMWLQTFNKELILERLDLVEGYINEAYLRFSDSKFNNSLKSEMDCITHFLENEHTKNIQYKFTDD
;
A
#
# COMPACT_ATOMS: atom_id res chain seq x y z
N MET A 1 33.08 -20.43 13.43
CA MET A 1 32.66 -19.11 12.91
C MET A 1 31.51 -19.34 11.94
N GLY A 2 30.28 -19.37 12.45
CA GLY A 2 29.09 -19.51 11.61
C GLY A 2 28.43 -18.14 11.51
N ASN A 3 28.65 -17.44 10.40
CA ASN A 3 27.89 -16.23 10.10
C ASN A 3 26.47 -16.68 9.75
N SER A 4 25.56 -16.62 10.72
CA SER A 4 24.13 -16.59 10.42
C SER A 4 23.85 -15.27 9.72
N VAL A 5 23.85 -15.31 8.40
CA VAL A 5 23.30 -14.24 7.56
C VAL A 5 21.83 -14.15 7.95
N GLY A 6 21.46 -13.07 8.63
CA GLY A 6 20.10 -12.84 9.09
C GLY A 6 19.14 -13.02 7.93
N LEU A 7 18.17 -13.93 8.10
CA LEU A 7 17.00 -14.00 7.24
C LEU A 7 16.37 -12.60 7.19
N PRO A 8 16.01 -12.06 6.01
CA PRO A 8 15.21 -10.85 5.97
C PRO A 8 13.93 -11.16 6.75
N ALA A 9 13.59 -10.29 7.72
CA ALA A 9 12.35 -10.41 8.45
C ALA A 9 11.21 -10.59 7.44
N GLU A 10 10.40 -11.64 7.61
CA GLU A 10 9.16 -11.84 6.87
C GLU A 10 8.24 -10.66 7.18
N HIS A 11 8.43 -9.54 6.47
CA HIS A 11 7.52 -8.42 6.50
C HIS A 11 6.31 -8.81 5.66
N SER A 12 5.38 -9.53 6.28
CA SER A 12 4.11 -9.99 5.70
C SER A 12 3.08 -8.88 5.54
N GLY A 13 3.51 -7.63 5.39
CA GLY A 13 2.65 -6.46 5.41
C GLY A 13 3.27 -5.26 4.70
N PRO A 14 2.48 -4.20 4.46
CA PRO A 14 2.89 -3.02 3.74
C PRO A 14 4.12 -2.37 4.36
N SER A 15 5.05 -1.92 3.51
CA SER A 15 6.17 -1.12 3.97
C SER A 15 5.65 0.19 4.58
N VAL A 16 6.37 0.73 5.57
CA VAL A 16 6.04 2.05 6.17
C VAL A 16 5.91 3.12 5.09
N TYR A 17 6.73 3.01 4.05
CA TYR A 17 6.71 3.91 2.91
C TYR A 17 5.42 3.79 2.09
N PHE A 18 5.02 2.56 1.75
CA PHE A 18 3.74 2.31 1.08
C PHE A 18 2.56 2.85 1.87
N THR A 19 2.52 2.58 3.17
CA THR A 19 1.48 3.07 4.08
C THR A 19 1.41 4.59 4.10
N ALA A 20 2.55 5.28 4.24
CA ALA A 20 2.59 6.74 4.25
C ALA A 20 2.09 7.34 2.94
N MET A 21 2.52 6.79 1.80
CA MET A 21 2.10 7.24 0.48
C MET A 21 0.61 6.97 0.26
N TRP A 22 0.11 5.80 0.66
CA TRP A 22 -1.31 5.47 0.55
C TRP A 22 -2.19 6.45 1.35
N LEU A 23 -1.82 6.76 2.59
CA LEU A 23 -2.52 7.73 3.44
C LEU A 23 -2.45 9.16 2.90
N GLN A 24 -1.39 9.49 2.17
CA GLN A 24 -1.27 10.79 1.50
C GLN A 24 -2.15 10.86 0.24
N THR A 25 -2.23 9.78 -0.53
CA THR A 25 -2.98 9.70 -1.79
C THR A 25 -4.48 9.58 -1.54
N PHE A 26 -4.90 8.76 -0.58
CA PHE A 26 -6.31 8.51 -0.30
C PHE A 26 -6.81 9.36 0.89
N ASN A 27 -8.01 9.89 0.71
CA ASN A 27 -8.57 11.06 1.40
C ASN A 27 -8.44 11.03 2.94
N LYS A 28 -8.04 12.15 3.54
CA LYS A 28 -7.89 12.31 5.01
C LYS A 28 -9.20 12.15 5.78
N GLU A 29 -10.34 12.39 5.13
CA GLU A 29 -11.67 12.23 5.71
C GLU A 29 -12.02 10.75 5.94
N LEU A 30 -11.51 9.86 5.08
CA LEU A 30 -11.70 8.41 5.18
C LEU A 30 -11.05 7.82 6.44
N ILE A 31 -9.91 8.40 6.82
CA ILE A 31 -9.17 8.07 8.05
C ILE A 31 -9.97 8.51 9.28
N LEU A 32 -10.80 9.54 9.20
CA LEU A 32 -11.54 10.06 10.37
C LEU A 32 -12.83 9.27 10.66
N GLU A 33 -13.44 8.67 9.65
CA GLU A 33 -14.75 8.01 9.79
C GLU A 33 -14.65 6.53 10.17
N ARG A 34 -13.67 5.80 9.64
CA ARG A 34 -13.53 4.33 9.83
C ARG A 34 -12.07 3.88 9.97
N LEU A 35 -11.37 4.38 10.99
CA LEU A 35 -9.99 3.95 11.33
C LEU A 35 -9.86 2.42 11.45
N ASP A 36 -10.92 1.74 11.88
CA ASP A 36 -11.02 0.29 11.99
C ASP A 36 -10.82 -0.43 10.65
N LEU A 37 -11.17 0.23 9.53
CA LEU A 37 -11.09 -0.34 8.19
C LEU A 37 -9.84 0.12 7.42
N VAL A 38 -9.17 1.18 7.87
CA VAL A 38 -8.00 1.77 7.18
C VAL A 38 -6.87 0.75 7.04
N GLU A 39 -6.56 -0.01 8.09
CA GLU A 39 -5.53 -1.05 8.02
C GLU A 39 -5.87 -2.12 6.97
N GLY A 40 -7.13 -2.56 6.92
CA GLY A 40 -7.62 -3.50 5.92
C GLY A 40 -7.42 -2.97 4.50
N TYR A 41 -7.79 -1.71 4.24
CA TYR A 41 -7.62 -1.09 2.92
C TYR A 41 -6.16 -0.94 2.50
N ILE A 42 -5.28 -0.57 3.41
CA ILE A 42 -3.85 -0.47 3.11
C ILE A 42 -3.29 -1.85 2.78
N ASN A 43 -3.66 -2.88 3.55
CA ASN A 43 -3.20 -4.25 3.31
C ASN A 43 -3.69 -4.78 1.95
N GLU A 44 -4.97 -4.59 1.62
CA GLU A 44 -5.50 -4.99 0.32
C GLU A 44 -4.84 -4.23 -0.84
N ALA A 45 -4.62 -2.92 -0.69
CA ALA A 45 -3.91 -2.13 -1.69
C ALA A 45 -2.46 -2.59 -1.85
N TYR A 46 -1.80 -2.98 -0.76
CA TYR A 46 -0.45 -3.51 -0.79
C TYR A 46 -0.35 -4.88 -1.47
N LEU A 47 -1.33 -5.76 -1.27
CA LEU A 47 -1.43 -7.02 -2.00
C LEU A 47 -1.59 -6.75 -3.51
N ARG A 48 -2.50 -5.84 -3.87
CA ARG A 48 -2.67 -5.41 -5.28
C ARG A 48 -1.39 -4.82 -5.86
N PHE A 49 -0.66 -4.02 -5.09
CA PHE A 49 0.64 -3.48 -5.51
C PHE A 49 1.65 -4.61 -5.75
N SER A 50 1.80 -5.50 -4.76
CA SER A 50 2.74 -6.63 -4.79
C SER A 50 2.55 -7.52 -6.00
N ASP A 51 1.30 -7.80 -6.37
CA ASP A 51 0.92 -8.61 -7.54
C ASP A 51 0.85 -7.83 -8.85
N SER A 52 0.99 -6.51 -8.80
CA SER A 52 0.89 -5.67 -10.00
C SER A 52 2.18 -5.62 -10.80
N LYS A 53 2.03 -5.28 -12.08
CA LYS A 53 3.16 -4.92 -12.96
C LYS A 53 3.97 -3.70 -12.49
N PHE A 54 3.47 -2.95 -11.50
CA PHE A 54 4.18 -1.80 -10.94
C PHE A 54 5.26 -2.23 -9.96
N ASN A 55 5.12 -3.38 -9.30
CA ASN A 55 6.14 -3.92 -8.38
C ASN A 55 7.32 -4.50 -9.17
N ASN A 56 8.28 -3.64 -9.51
CA ASN A 56 9.45 -3.99 -10.31
C ASN A 56 10.73 -3.69 -9.54
N SER A 57 11.50 -4.74 -9.22
CA SER A 57 12.76 -4.65 -8.46
C SER A 57 13.89 -3.93 -9.18
N LEU A 58 13.78 -3.69 -10.49
CA LEU A 58 14.75 -2.94 -11.29
C LEU A 58 14.48 -1.42 -11.29
N LYS A 59 13.37 -0.99 -10.69
CA LYS A 59 12.98 0.42 -10.60
C LYS A 59 12.97 0.87 -9.15
N SER A 60 13.05 2.19 -8.94
CA SER A 60 12.90 2.80 -7.63
C SER A 60 11.56 2.38 -7.02
N GLU A 61 11.59 1.80 -5.81
CA GLU A 61 10.39 1.41 -5.06
C GLU A 61 9.42 2.60 -4.94
N MET A 62 9.95 3.79 -4.69
CA MET A 62 9.19 5.03 -4.59
C MET A 62 8.43 5.36 -5.88
N ASP A 63 9.07 5.23 -7.05
CA ASP A 63 8.42 5.51 -8.33
C ASP A 63 7.35 4.45 -8.63
N CYS A 64 7.64 3.18 -8.31
CA CYS A 64 6.71 2.07 -8.46
C CYS A 64 5.43 2.27 -7.63
N ILE A 65 5.59 2.63 -6.35
CA ILE A 65 4.48 2.89 -5.44
C ILE A 65 3.69 4.12 -5.89
N THR A 66 4.37 5.21 -6.24
CA THR A 66 3.72 6.45 -6.71
C THR A 66 2.85 6.18 -7.93
N HIS A 67 3.39 5.53 -8.96
CA HIS A 67 2.64 5.20 -10.16
C HIS A 67 1.49 4.23 -9.91
N PHE A 68 1.66 3.27 -9.00
CA PHE A 68 0.57 2.37 -8.60
C PHE A 68 -0.57 3.14 -7.96
N LEU A 69 -0.28 4.00 -6.97
CA LEU A 69 -1.27 4.76 -6.23
C LEU A 69 -1.97 5.80 -7.11
N GLU A 70 -1.26 6.47 -8.01
CA GLU A 70 -1.86 7.37 -9.02
C GLU A 70 -2.85 6.61 -9.92
N ASN A 71 -2.46 5.42 -10.39
CA ASN A 71 -3.31 4.57 -11.20
C ASN A 71 -4.51 4.03 -10.42
N GLU A 72 -4.34 3.63 -9.15
CA GLU A 72 -5.45 3.22 -8.27
C GLU A 72 -6.40 4.40 -8.03
N HIS A 73 -5.89 5.58 -7.68
CA HIS A 73 -6.70 6.77 -7.44
C HIS A 73 -7.53 7.17 -8.66
N THR A 74 -6.96 7.05 -9.86
CA THR A 74 -7.66 7.37 -11.12
C THR A 74 -8.72 6.32 -11.48
N LYS A 75 -8.53 5.06 -11.08
CA LYS A 75 -9.47 3.95 -11.35
C LYS A 75 -10.55 3.80 -10.29
N ASN A 76 -10.24 4.09 -9.03
CA ASN A 76 -11.15 4.07 -7.89
C ASN A 76 -11.69 5.47 -7.58
N ILE A 77 -12.26 6.13 -8.60
CA ILE A 77 -13.11 7.29 -8.35
C ILE A 77 -14.35 6.75 -7.61
N GLN A 78 -14.38 7.02 -6.31
CA GLN A 78 -15.38 6.61 -5.32
C GLN A 78 -15.12 5.24 -4.67
N TYR A 79 -14.31 5.22 -3.62
CA TYR A 79 -14.75 4.52 -2.39
C TYR A 79 -16.04 5.20 -1.93
N LYS A 80 -17.16 4.90 -2.60
CA LYS A 80 -18.48 5.27 -2.13
C LYS A 80 -18.78 4.30 -1.02
N PHE A 81 -18.66 4.77 0.22
CA PHE A 81 -19.26 4.12 1.36
C PHE A 81 -20.75 3.97 1.07
N THR A 82 -21.15 2.78 0.68
CA THR A 82 -22.55 2.37 0.82
C THR A 82 -22.60 1.74 2.19
N ASP A 83 -23.17 2.51 3.13
CA ASP A 83 -23.66 1.97 4.41
C ASP A 83 -24.76 0.97 4.08
N ASP A 84 -24.40 -0.32 3.95
CA ASP A 84 -25.35 -1.43 4.05
C ASP A 84 -25.05 -2.23 5.33
#